data_AF-A0A1G9KT42-F1
#
_entry.id   AF-A0A1G9KT42-F1
#
_cell.length_a   1.000
_cell.length_b   1.000
_cell.length_c   1.000
_cell.angle_alpha   90.00
_cell.angle_beta   90.00
_cell.angle_gamma   90.00
#
_symmetry.space_group_name_H-M   'P 1'
#
loop_
_entity.id
_entity.type
_entity.pdbx_description
1 polymer ?
#
loop_
_entity_poly.entity_id
_entity_poly.type
_entity_poly.pdbx_seq_one_letter_code
_entity_poly.pdbx_strand_id
1 'polypeptide(L)' 'MLTCPVCGERGIGKVGVEQYYCWECCVEFVMKGSEVKVYNVLDDGTLIQYSELSPTAQT' A
#
# COMPACT_ATOMS: atom_id res chain seq x y z
N MET A 1 -11.83 12.34 4.64
CA MET A 1 -10.52 12.72 4.08
C MET A 1 -9.70 11.45 4.02
N LEU A 2 -9.15 11.11 2.86
CA LEU A 2 -8.37 9.89 2.73
C LEU A 2 -7.02 10.11 3.42
N THR A 3 -6.61 9.16 4.26
CA THR A 3 -5.33 9.16 4.98
C THR A 3 -4.63 7.86 4.71
N CYS A 4 -3.30 7.88 4.76
CA CYS A 4 -2.50 6.67 4.64
C CYS A 4 -2.91 5.70 5.76
N PRO A 5 -3.28 4.44 5.45
CA PRO A 5 -3.60 3.44 6.47
C PRO A 5 -2.35 2.98 7.26
N VAL A 6 -1.15 3.36 6.82
CA VAL A 6 0.13 2.99 7.46
C VAL A 6 0.62 4.06 8.44
N CYS A 7 0.82 5.32 8.00
CA CYS A 7 1.25 6.41 8.89
C CYS A 7 0.13 7.33 9.40
N GLY A 8 -1.07 7.27 8.81
CA GLY A 8 -2.16 8.20 9.13
C GLY A 8 -2.02 9.59 8.49
N GLU A 9 -0.98 9.84 7.68
CA GLU A 9 -0.77 11.15 7.06
C GLU A 9 -1.64 11.36 5.81
N ARG A 10 -1.67 12.63 5.39
CA ARG A 10 -2.45 13.11 4.24
C ARG A 10 -1.60 13.25 2.99
N GLY A 11 -0.31 12.91 3.07
CA GLY A 11 0.64 12.86 1.96
C GLY A 11 0.41 11.66 1.04
N ILE A 12 -0.82 11.46 0.59
CA ILE A 12 -1.20 10.40 -0.34
C ILE A 12 -1.62 10.99 -1.68
N GLY A 13 -1.01 10.51 -2.75
CA GLY A 13 -1.35 10.81 -4.14
C GLY A 13 -2.21 9.71 -4.74
N LYS A 14 -3.16 10.07 -5.60
CA LYS A 14 -3.91 9.08 -6.39
C LYS A 14 -3.09 8.70 -7.62
N VAL A 15 -2.70 7.43 -7.71
CA VAL A 15 -1.88 6.90 -8.82
C VAL A 15 -2.72 6.14 -9.84
N GLY A 16 -3.91 5.66 -9.47
CA GLY A 16 -4.79 4.88 -10.35
C GLY A 16 -6.26 4.89 -9.95
N VAL A 17 -7.03 3.97 -10.53
CA VAL A 17 -8.45 3.78 -10.20
C VAL A 17 -8.54 3.02 -8.88
N GLU A 18 -9.02 3.71 -7.84
CA GLU A 18 -9.06 3.18 -6.47
C GLU A 18 -7.68 2.87 -5.86
N GLN A 19 -6.60 3.37 -6.47
CA GLN A 19 -5.21 3.16 -6.04
C GLN A 19 -4.56 4.47 -5.60
N TYR A 20 -3.85 4.41 -4.49
CA TYR A 20 -3.24 5.55 -3.82
C TYR A 20 -1.83 5.21 -3.38
N TYR A 21 -0.94 6.19 -3.45
CA TYR A 21 0.45 6.06 -3.06
C TYR A 21 0.78 7.09 -1.98
N CYS A 22 1.41 6.66 -0.90
CA CYS A 22 1.89 7.53 0.16
C CYS A 22 3.35 7.90 -0.07
N TRP A 23 3.62 9.20 -0.18
CA TRP A 23 4.98 9.73 -0.33
C TRP A 23 5.81 9.52 0.94
N GLU A 24 5.20 9.63 2.11
CA GLU A 24 5.92 9.57 3.40
C GLU A 24 6.37 8.13 3.73
N CYS A 25 5.53 7.12 3.44
CA CYS A 25 5.84 5.72 3.74
C CYS A 25 6.37 4.93 2.55
N CYS A 26 6.38 5.52 1.34
CA CYS A 26 6.62 4.79 0.10
C CYS A 26 5.76 3.51 0.00
N VAL A 27 4.46 3.63 0.26
CA VAL A 27 3.52 2.51 0.17
C VAL A 27 2.40 2.82 -0.81
N GLU A 28 2.01 1.83 -1.58
CA GLU A 28 0.83 1.87 -2.43
C GLU A 28 -0.31 1.09 -1.76
N PHE A 29 -1.54 1.58 -1.87
CA PHE A 29 -2.70 0.85 -1.39
C PHE A 29 -3.91 1.03 -2.32
N VAL A 30 -4.71 -0.02 -2.42
CA VAL A 30 -5.88 -0.11 -3.27
C VAL A 30 -7.10 -0.30 -2.39
N MET A 31 -8.12 0.54 -2.56
CA MET A 31 -9.38 0.47 -1.82
C MET A 31 -10.50 0.03 -2.74
N LYS A 32 -10.80 -1.27 -2.78
CA LYS A 32 -11.93 -1.82 -3.54
C LYS A 32 -13.10 -2.10 -2.60
N GLY A 33 -14.01 -1.13 -2.49
CA GLY A 33 -15.20 -1.26 -1.65
C GLY A 33 -14.86 -1.44 -0.18
N SER A 34 -14.94 -2.68 0.32
CA SER A 34 -14.62 -3.03 1.71
C SER A 34 -13.23 -3.66 1.89
N GLU A 35 -12.52 -3.94 0.80
CA GLU A 35 -11.19 -4.56 0.83
C GLU A 35 -10.11 -3.49 0.59
N VAL A 36 -9.12 -3.45 1.49
CA VAL A 36 -7.95 -2.57 1.37
C VAL A 36 -6.72 -3.44 1.22
N LYS A 37 -6.04 -3.34 0.08
CA LYS A 37 -4.76 -4.00 -0.15
C LYS A 37 -3.65 -2.98 -0.04
N VAL A 38 -2.64 -3.26 0.77
CA VAL A 38 -1.46 -2.40 0.94
C VAL A 38 -0.24 -3.13 0.40
N TYR A 39 0.59 -2.40 -0.33
CA TYR A 39 1.81 -2.82 -1.01
C TYR A 39 2.94 -1.89 -0.58
N ASN A 40 3.95 -2.44 0.06
CA ASN A 40 5.15 -1.71 0.43
C ASN A 40 6.05 -1.59 -0.79
N VAL A 41 6.45 -0.38 -1.16
CA VAL A 41 7.43 -0.17 -2.21
C VAL A 41 8.82 -0.23 -1.58
N LEU A 42 9.61 -1.22 -1.97
CA LEU A 42 11.00 -1.35 -1.56
C LEU A 42 11.88 -0.32 -2.28
N ASP A 43 13.08 -0.11 -1.76
CA ASP A 43 14.07 0.82 -2.33
C ASP A 43 14.42 0.52 -3.80
N ASP A 44 14.38 -0.76 -4.17
CA ASP A 44 14.61 -1.24 -5.54
C ASP A 44 13.37 -1.05 -6.47
N GLY A 45 12.25 -0.57 -5.94
CA GLY A 45 10.99 -0.41 -6.67
C GLY A 45 10.11 -1.67 -6.69
N THR A 46 10.52 -2.73 -6.00
CA THR A 46 9.71 -3.95 -5.84
C THR A 46 8.52 -3.69 -4.92
N LEU A 47 7.34 -4.18 -5.30
CA LEU A 47 6.09 -4.07 -4.52
C LEU A 47 5.86 -5.35 -3.72
N ILE A 48 5.87 -5.25 -2.38
CA ILE A 48 5.58 -6.36 -1.47
C ILE A 48 4.21 -6.15 -0.83
N GLN A 49 3.27 -7.08 -1.04
CA GLN A 49 1.97 -6.97 -0.40
C GLN A 49 2.09 -7.17 1.11
N TYR A 50 1.48 -6.30 1.91
CA TYR A 50 1.49 -6.40 3.39
C TYR A 50 0.89 -7.72 3.90
N SER A 51 0.06 -8.38 3.08
CA SER A 51 -0.52 -9.70 3.37
C SER A 51 0.45 -10.87 3.21
N GLU A 52 1.58 -10.70 2.50
CA GLU A 52 2.59 -11.75 2.31
C GLU A 52 3.54 -11.90 3.51
N LEU A 53 3.36 -11.09 4.56
CA LEU A 53 4.11 -11.24 5.82
C LEU A 53 3.69 -12.48 6.65
N SER A 54 2.74 -13.29 6.17
CA SER A 54 2.52 -14.64 6.71
C SER A 54 3.51 -15.63 6.09
N PRO A 55 4.36 -16.32 6.87
CA PRO A 55 5.48 -17.16 6.38
C PRO A 55 5.10 -18.48 5.68
N THR A 56 4.04 -18.50 4.86
CA THR A 56 3.46 -19.75 4.31
C THR A 56 3.56 -19.96 2.80
N ALA A 57 4.40 -19.22 2.08
CA ALA A 57 4.63 -19.50 0.65
C ALA A 57 6.12 -19.52 0.28
N GLN A 58 6.86 -20.47 0.86
CA GLN A 58 8.02 -21.07 0.20
C GLN A 58 7.65 -22.52 -0.09
N THR A 59 7.50 -22.88 -1.36
CA THR A 59 7.57 -24.26 -1.86
C THR A 59 8.55 -24.25 -3.02
#